data_AF-A0A7W0J3U2-F1
#
_entry.id   AF-A0A7W0J3U2-F1
#
_cell.length_a   1.000
_cell.length_b   1.000
_cell.length_c   1.000
_cell.angle_alpha   90.00
_cell.angle_beta   90.00
_cell.angle_gamma   90.00
#
_symmetry.space_group_name_H-M   'P 1'
#
loop_
_entity.id
_entity.type
_entity.pdbx_description
1 polymer ?
#
loop_
_entity_poly.entity_id
_entity_poly.type
_entity_poly.pdbx_seq_one_letter_code
_entity_poly.pdbx_strand_id
1 'polypeptide(L)'
;MRKNQRNPQKNNSMKEYTEPILVIDETIDLHRTSSWLIENKIEAFLDAAVVKHRKRLLIIHGIGRGVLRQITWDYLSTSPYKSRYYYATRSYGGYGATVVELL
;
A
#
# COMPACT_ATOMS: atom_id res chain seq x y z
N MET A 1 63.63 -10.44 8.82
CA MET A 1 62.42 -9.93 9.53
C MET A 1 61.66 -8.99 8.61
N ARG A 2 60.41 -9.34 8.25
CA ARG A 2 59.21 -8.50 8.09
C ARG A 2 58.22 -9.24 7.17
N LYS A 3 57.21 -9.82 7.82
CA LYS A 3 56.11 -10.56 7.20
C LYS A 3 55.21 -9.55 6.48
N ASN A 4 55.09 -9.66 5.15
CA ASN A 4 54.04 -8.97 4.41
C ASN A 4 52.70 -9.63 4.72
N GLN A 5 52.04 -9.14 5.76
CA GLN A 5 50.65 -9.49 6.05
C GLN A 5 49.77 -8.76 5.05
N ARG A 6 49.15 -9.53 4.16
CA ARG A 6 48.05 -9.06 3.30
C ARG A 6 46.94 -8.57 4.22
N ASN A 7 46.57 -7.31 4.04
CA ASN A 7 45.42 -6.69 4.69
C ASN A 7 44.15 -7.41 4.21
N PRO A 8 43.36 -8.06 5.06
CA PRO A 8 42.09 -8.63 4.63
C PRO A 8 41.12 -7.46 4.41
N GLN A 9 40.82 -7.20 3.14
CA GLN A 9 39.75 -6.31 2.72
C GLN A 9 38.50 -6.70 3.53
N LYS A 10 38.03 -5.80 4.41
CA LYS A 10 36.73 -5.91 5.08
C LYS A 10 35.66 -5.94 3.99
N ASN A 11 35.27 -7.14 3.60
CA ASN A 11 34.10 -7.41 2.78
C ASN A 11 32.86 -7.26 3.66
N ASN A 12 32.48 -6.02 3.93
CA ASN A 12 31.17 -5.74 4.50
C ASN A 12 30.15 -6.07 3.40
N SER A 13 29.64 -7.30 3.45
CA SER A 13 28.54 -7.77 2.62
C SER A 13 27.37 -6.81 2.78
N MET A 14 27.14 -5.98 1.77
CA MET A 14 25.85 -5.31 1.58
C MET A 14 24.85 -6.44 1.43
N LYS A 15 24.17 -6.78 2.53
CA LYS A 15 22.95 -7.58 2.46
C LYS A 15 22.02 -6.78 1.56
N GLU A 16 21.72 -7.33 0.40
CA GLU A 16 20.67 -6.84 -0.48
C GLU A 16 19.37 -6.88 0.34
N TYR A 17 18.94 -5.73 0.84
CA TYR A 17 17.66 -5.60 1.53
C TYR A 17 16.58 -5.62 0.45
N THR A 18 16.14 -6.81 0.08
CA THR A 18 14.91 -6.94 -0.69
C THR A 18 13.78 -6.64 0.27
N GLU A 19 13.19 -5.44 0.16
CA GLU A 19 11.92 -5.13 0.82
C GLU A 19 10.95 -6.29 0.57
N PRO A 20 10.27 -6.83 1.61
CA PRO A 20 9.32 -7.90 1.41
C PRO A 20 8.29 -7.44 0.38
N ILE A 21 8.13 -8.22 -0.69
CA ILE A 21 7.16 -7.93 -1.74
C ILE A 21 5.80 -7.87 -1.07
N LEU A 22 5.21 -6.68 -1.02
CA LEU A 22 3.94 -6.44 -0.40
C LEU A 22 2.86 -7.09 -1.28
N VAL A 23 2.45 -8.31 -0.95
CA VAL A 23 1.41 -9.01 -1.73
C VAL A 23 0.07 -8.32 -1.51
N ILE A 24 -0.45 -7.72 -2.59
CA ILE A 24 -1.80 -7.14 -2.65
C ILE A 24 -2.76 -8.26 -3.06
N ASP A 25 -3.79 -8.49 -2.26
CA ASP A 25 -4.75 -9.55 -2.49
C ASP A 25 -5.86 -9.12 -3.47
N GLU A 26 -6.28 -7.86 -3.42
CA GLU A 26 -7.33 -7.31 -4.29
C GLU A 26 -7.14 -5.81 -4.51
N THR A 27 -7.63 -5.28 -5.63
CA THR A 27 -7.45 -3.88 -6.02
C THR A 27 -8.74 -3.30 -6.61
N ILE A 28 -9.03 -2.05 -6.29
CA ILE A 28 -10.09 -1.25 -6.94
C ILE A 28 -9.50 0.04 -7.53
N ASP A 29 -9.93 0.40 -8.75
CA ASP A 29 -9.59 1.65 -9.42
C ASP A 29 -10.79 2.61 -9.41
N LEU A 30 -10.57 3.83 -8.90
CA LEU A 30 -11.56 4.88 -8.73
C LEU A 30 -11.39 6.06 -9.70
N HIS A 31 -10.39 6.08 -10.61
CA HIS A 31 -10.09 7.22 -11.49
C HIS A 31 -11.28 7.72 -12.32
N ARG A 32 -12.18 6.81 -12.70
CA ARG A 32 -13.36 7.09 -13.53
C ARG A 32 -14.66 7.03 -12.73
N THR A 33 -14.55 7.01 -11.42
CA THR A 33 -15.70 7.00 -10.53
C THR A 33 -16.04 8.42 -10.12
N SER A 34 -17.31 8.77 -10.29
CA SER A 34 -17.87 9.98 -9.75
C SER A 34 -17.72 10.08 -8.24
N SER A 35 -17.35 11.25 -7.72
CA SER A 35 -17.03 11.46 -6.30
C SER A 35 -18.11 10.96 -5.34
N TRP A 36 -19.39 11.16 -5.67
CA TRP A 36 -20.52 10.75 -4.82
C TRP A 36 -20.74 9.23 -4.72
N LEU A 37 -20.07 8.43 -5.58
CA LEU A 37 -20.14 6.97 -5.55
C LEU A 37 -18.96 6.34 -4.82
N ILE A 38 -17.94 7.12 -4.46
CA ILE A 38 -16.67 6.61 -3.96
C ILE A 38 -16.86 5.87 -2.64
N GLU A 39 -17.58 6.45 -1.69
CA GLU A 39 -17.82 5.84 -0.37
C GLU A 39 -18.52 4.48 -0.52
N ASN A 40 -19.65 4.45 -1.24
CA ASN A 40 -20.39 3.20 -1.52
C ASN A 40 -19.54 2.15 -2.24
N LYS A 41 -18.64 2.56 -3.15
CA LYS A 41 -17.73 1.62 -3.83
C LYS A 41 -16.65 1.08 -2.91
N ILE A 42 -16.11 1.91 -2.03
CA ILE A 42 -15.11 1.47 -1.05
C ILE A 42 -15.77 0.51 -0.07
N GLU A 43 -16.96 0.83 0.44
CA GLU A 43 -17.73 -0.05 1.34
C GLU A 43 -17.95 -1.43 0.72
N ALA A 44 -18.56 -1.48 -0.47
CA ALA A 44 -18.80 -2.74 -1.17
C ALA A 44 -17.51 -3.53 -1.47
N PHE A 45 -16.40 -2.82 -1.71
CA PHE A 45 -15.10 -3.43 -1.92
C PHE A 45 -14.52 -4.05 -0.64
N LEU A 46 -14.62 -3.35 0.50
CA LEU A 46 -14.17 -3.86 1.79
C LEU A 46 -15.03 -5.04 2.26
N ASP A 47 -16.35 -4.98 2.06
CA ASP A 47 -17.26 -6.10 2.32
C ASP A 47 -16.84 -7.36 1.55
N ALA A 48 -16.65 -7.22 0.24
CA ALA A 48 -16.24 -8.33 -0.61
C ALA A 48 -14.88 -8.90 -0.17
N ALA A 49 -13.95 -8.04 0.23
CA ALA A 49 -12.65 -8.44 0.73
C ALA A 49 -12.74 -9.26 2.04
N VAL A 50 -13.57 -8.82 2.99
CA VAL A 50 -13.81 -9.55 4.25
C VAL A 50 -14.38 -10.94 3.98
N VAL A 51 -15.41 -11.04 3.13
CA VAL A 51 -16.03 -12.32 2.75
C VAL A 51 -15.03 -13.27 2.09
N LYS A 52 -14.11 -12.74 1.27
CA LYS A 52 -13.09 -13.51 0.56
C LYS A 52 -11.81 -13.75 1.39
N HIS A 53 -11.78 -13.35 2.66
CA HIS A 53 -10.61 -13.42 3.53
C HIS A 53 -9.36 -12.73 2.97
N ARG A 54 -9.56 -11.63 2.23
CA ARG A 54 -8.49 -10.77 1.70
C ARG A 54 -8.05 -9.83 2.81
N LYS A 55 -6.74 -9.73 3.05
CA LYS A 55 -6.21 -8.93 4.16
C LYS A 55 -5.60 -7.63 3.68
N ARG A 56 -4.97 -7.64 2.51
CA ARG A 56 -4.27 -6.47 1.99
C ARG A 56 -4.88 -6.02 0.66
N LEU A 57 -5.39 -4.81 0.66
CA LEU A 57 -6.12 -4.23 -0.45
C LEU A 57 -5.42 -2.98 -0.97
N LEU A 58 -5.61 -2.68 -2.24
CA LEU A 58 -5.12 -1.46 -2.87
C LEU A 58 -6.29 -0.66 -3.45
N ILE A 59 -6.43 0.59 -3.02
CA ILE A 59 -7.41 1.54 -3.56
C ILE A 59 -6.65 2.56 -4.40
N ILE A 60 -6.84 2.53 -5.71
CA ILE A 60 -6.22 3.47 -6.63
C ILE A 60 -7.22 4.63 -6.86
N HIS A 61 -6.94 5.78 -6.26
CA HIS A 61 -7.77 6.99 -6.38
C HIS A 61 -7.14 8.07 -7.26
N GLY A 62 -5.91 7.86 -7.71
CA GLY A 62 -5.13 8.81 -8.50
C GLY A 62 -4.59 9.96 -7.66
N ILE A 63 -3.68 10.73 -8.27
CA ILE A 63 -3.06 11.91 -7.65
C ILE A 63 -4.01 13.11 -7.77
N GLY A 64 -4.33 13.51 -9.01
CA GLY A 64 -5.27 14.58 -9.35
C GLY A 64 -5.12 15.83 -8.46
N ARG A 65 -6.26 16.44 -8.12
CA ARG A 65 -6.35 17.49 -7.08
C ARG A 65 -6.50 16.91 -5.66
N GLY A 66 -6.40 15.58 -5.50
CA GLY A 66 -6.59 14.92 -4.21
C GLY A 66 -8.03 14.73 -3.73
N VAL A 67 -9.05 15.07 -4.53
CA VAL A 67 -10.46 14.94 -4.13
C VAL A 67 -10.82 13.49 -3.80
N LEU A 68 -10.52 12.54 -4.71
CA LEU A 68 -10.84 11.12 -4.48
C LEU A 68 -10.02 10.53 -3.32
N ARG A 69 -8.78 10.98 -3.15
CA ARG A 69 -7.94 10.61 -2.00
C ARG A 69 -8.59 11.06 -0.68
N GLN A 70 -9.05 12.31 -0.62
CA GLN A 70 -9.68 12.86 0.57
C GLN A 70 -10.92 12.05 0.95
N ILE A 71 -11.84 11.83 0.00
CA ILE A 71 -13.04 11.02 0.22
C ILE A 71 -12.66 9.59 0.66
N THR A 72 -11.65 9.00 0.03
CA THR A 72 -11.15 7.66 0.41
C THR A 72 -10.70 7.61 1.87
N TRP A 73 -9.89 8.58 2.29
CA TRP A 73 -9.34 8.62 3.64
C TRP A 73 -10.39 8.99 4.69
N ASP A 74 -11.33 9.88 4.35
CA ASP A 74 -12.45 10.27 5.23
C ASP A 74 -13.34 9.05 5.50
N TYR A 75 -13.70 8.29 4.46
CA TYR A 75 -14.44 7.05 4.61
C TYR A 75 -13.65 6.03 5.45
N LEU A 76 -12.38 5.77 5.12
CA LEU A 76 -11.56 4.81 5.88
C LEU A 76 -11.39 5.19 7.35
N SER A 77 -11.39 6.49 7.68
CA SER A 77 -11.28 6.98 9.06
C SER A 77 -12.54 6.74 9.90
N THR A 78 -13.69 6.63 9.25
CA THR A 78 -15.01 6.41 9.89
C THR A 78 -15.55 5.00 9.64
N SER A 79 -14.81 4.19 8.88
CA SER A 79 -15.21 2.85 8.47
C SER A 79 -15.38 1.91 9.66
N PRO A 80 -16.40 1.03 9.68
CA PRO A 80 -16.59 0.05 10.75
C PRO A 80 -15.57 -1.09 10.71
N TYR A 81 -14.84 -1.29 9.61
CA TYR A 81 -13.84 -2.35 9.52
C TYR A 81 -12.57 -1.97 10.26
N LYS A 82 -12.16 -2.83 11.19
CA LYS A 82 -10.88 -2.70 11.87
C LYS A 82 -9.74 -2.82 10.86
N SER A 83 -9.08 -1.70 10.55
CA SER A 83 -8.05 -1.65 9.53
C SER A 83 -6.98 -0.62 9.86
N ARG A 84 -5.81 -0.78 9.24
CA ARG A 84 -4.82 0.29 9.10
C ARG A 84 -4.69 0.65 7.63
N TYR A 85 -4.43 1.92 7.34
CA TYR A 85 -4.25 2.37 5.95
C TYR A 85 -3.15 3.42 5.84
N TYR A 86 -2.48 3.43 4.70
CA TYR A 86 -1.35 4.30 4.41
C TYR A 86 -1.15 4.44 2.90
N TYR A 87 -0.37 5.44 2.49
CA TYR A 87 -0.02 5.58 1.08
C TYR A 87 0.74 4.36 0.57
N ALA A 88 0.41 3.94 -0.65
CA ALA A 88 1.14 2.87 -1.32
C ALA A 88 2.60 3.28 -1.57
N THR A 89 3.48 2.29 -1.75
CA THR A 89 4.85 2.55 -2.22
C THR A 89 4.83 3.02 -3.67
N ARG A 90 5.95 3.57 -4.16
CA ARG A 90 6.07 4.06 -5.56
C ARG A 90 5.66 3.00 -6.58
N SER A 91 5.99 1.74 -6.35
CA SER A 91 5.67 0.60 -7.22
C SER A 91 4.17 0.28 -7.28
N TYR A 92 3.39 0.69 -6.27
CA TYR A 92 1.94 0.47 -6.19
C TYR A 92 1.14 1.77 -6.37
N GLY A 93 1.75 2.81 -6.96
CA GLY A 93 1.07 4.07 -7.28
C GLY A 93 1.35 5.24 -6.33
N GLY A 94 2.14 5.04 -5.27
CA GLY A 94 2.57 6.11 -4.37
C GLY A 94 1.40 6.85 -3.72
N TYR A 95 1.46 8.18 -3.70
CA TYR A 95 0.37 9.05 -3.24
C TYR A 95 -0.92 8.96 -4.06
N GLY A 96 -0.90 8.28 -5.21
CA GLY A 96 -2.09 8.01 -6.02
C GLY A 96 -2.86 6.77 -5.60
N ALA A 97 -2.38 6.03 -4.60
CA ALA A 97 -3.05 4.85 -4.08
C ALA A 97 -2.89 4.72 -2.57
N THR A 98 -3.85 4.04 -1.96
CA THR A 98 -3.88 3.74 -0.53
C THR A 98 -3.90 2.24 -0.34
N VAL A 99 -2.98 1.73 0.47
CA VAL A 99 -3.01 0.36 0.94
C VAL A 99 -3.90 0.31 2.18
N VAL A 100 -4.79 -0.67 2.22
CA VAL A 100 -5.64 -0.98 3.39
C VAL A 100 -5.27 -2.38 3.87
N GLU A 101 -4.96 -2.52 5.15
CA GLU A 101 -4.71 -3.80 5.79
C GLU A 101 -5.80 -4.06 6.84
N LEU A 102 -6.68 -5.01 6.55
CA LEU A 102 -7.74 -5.48 7.44
C LEU A 102 -7.12 -6.32 8.57
N LEU A 103 -7.54 -6.06 9.81
CA LEU A 103 -6.97 -6.61 11.05
C LEU A 103 -7.82 -7.70 11.68
#